data_AF-A0AAN5X1W3-F1
#
_entry.id   AF-A0AAN5X1W3-F1
#
_cell.length_a   1.000
_cell.length_b   1.000
_cell.length_c   1.000
_cell.angle_alpha   90.00
_cell.angle_beta   90.00
_cell.angle_gamma   90.00
#
_symmetry.space_group_name_H-M   'P 1'
#
loop_
_entity.id
_entity.type
_entity.pdbx_description
1 polymer ?
#
loop_
_entity_poly.entity_id
_entity_poly.type
_entity_poly.pdbx_seq_one_letter_code
_entity_poly.pdbx_strand_id
1 'polypeptide(L)'
;MKVSLTIAVDDRNLSKTYNKLYPEMKILTTQLSSYEPKHPLGEMVTVIVTDTERDGYFREDSKDGAFTYFFGMEDVHDEASLKTKLFGYLETAIEKTALTISDHEKYKMIFSQWKKEHM
;
A
#
# COMPACT_ATOMS: atom_id res chain seq x y z
N MET A 1 4.34 -1.62 13.60
CA MET A 1 3.74 -0.47 12.89
C MET A 1 2.51 -0.94 12.15
N LYS A 2 1.38 -0.22 12.21
CA LYS A 2 0.16 -0.62 11.48
C LYS A 2 0.27 -0.21 10.01
N VAL A 3 0.05 -1.14 9.09
CA VAL A 3 0.02 -0.86 7.64
C VAL A 3 -1.37 -1.13 7.10
N SER A 4 -1.96 -0.18 6.39
CA SER A 4 -3.28 -0.32 5.78
C SER A 4 -3.35 0.26 4.37
N LEU A 5 -4.18 -0.38 3.55
CA LEU A 5 -4.54 0.06 2.20
C LEU A 5 -6.05 0.31 2.17
N THR A 6 -6.45 1.45 1.62
CA THR A 6 -7.85 1.80 1.37
C THR A 6 -7.96 2.38 -0.03
N ILE A 7 -9.04 2.06 -0.72
CA ILE A 7 -9.37 2.72 -1.99
C ILE A 7 -10.61 3.59 -1.77
N ALA A 8 -10.59 4.79 -2.34
CA ALA A 8 -11.69 5.74 -2.36
C ALA A 8 -11.99 6.04 -3.83
N VAL A 9 -12.86 5.21 -4.41
CA VAL A 9 -13.12 5.17 -5.86
C VAL A 9 -14.57 5.52 -6.19
N ASP A 10 -14.77 6.30 -7.24
CA ASP A 10 -16.09 6.66 -7.79
C ASP A 10 -16.56 5.61 -8.82
N ASP A 11 -15.63 4.94 -9.52
CA ASP A 11 -15.93 3.89 -10.49
C ASP A 11 -16.41 2.60 -9.79
N ARG A 12 -17.65 2.21 -10.12
CA ARG A 12 -18.30 1.03 -9.56
C ARG A 12 -17.65 -0.29 -9.98
N ASN A 13 -17.13 -0.39 -11.20
CA ASN A 13 -16.44 -1.58 -11.68
C ASN A 13 -15.11 -1.76 -10.96
N LEU A 14 -14.34 -0.69 -10.80
CA LEU A 14 -13.10 -0.67 -10.02
C LEU A 14 -13.36 -1.09 -8.56
N SER A 15 -14.40 -0.54 -7.93
CA SER A 15 -14.83 -0.95 -6.58
C SER A 15 -15.12 -2.46 -6.49
N LYS A 16 -15.86 -3.02 -7.47
CA LYS A 16 -16.13 -4.46 -7.52
C LYS A 16 -14.88 -5.29 -7.71
N THR A 17 -13.97 -4.89 -8.59
CA THR A 17 -12.70 -5.58 -8.84
C THR A 17 -11.84 -5.58 -7.57
N TYR A 18 -11.75 -4.46 -6.87
CA TYR A 18 -11.05 -4.39 -5.59
C TYR A 18 -11.67 -5.29 -4.53
N ASN A 19 -13.00 -5.33 -4.40
CA ASN A 19 -13.65 -6.17 -3.38
C ASN A 19 -13.30 -7.66 -3.52
N LYS A 20 -13.03 -8.13 -4.75
CA LYS A 20 -12.53 -9.49 -4.98
C LYS A 20 -11.06 -9.66 -4.55
N LEU A 21 -10.23 -8.64 -4.76
CA LEU A 21 -8.82 -8.63 -4.36
C LEU A 21 -8.60 -8.32 -2.88
N TYR A 22 -9.60 -7.73 -2.20
CA TYR A 22 -9.49 -7.26 -0.82
C TYR A 22 -8.97 -8.33 0.14
N PRO A 23 -9.43 -9.60 0.13
CA PRO A 23 -8.89 -10.63 1.01
C PRO A 23 -7.38 -10.82 0.84
N GLU A 24 -6.89 -10.81 -0.40
CA GLU A 24 -5.47 -10.98 -0.69
C GLU A 24 -4.64 -9.76 -0.25
N MET A 25 -5.12 -8.55 -0.56
CA MET A 25 -4.49 -7.31 -0.08
C MET A 25 -4.50 -7.21 1.45
N LYS A 26 -5.52 -7.78 2.10
CA LYS A 26 -5.62 -7.85 3.55
C LYS A 26 -4.54 -8.76 4.14
N ILE A 27 -4.23 -9.88 3.49
CA ILE A 27 -3.14 -10.77 3.94
C ILE A 27 -1.80 -10.02 3.87
N LEU A 28 -1.49 -9.38 2.74
CA LEU A 28 -0.26 -8.60 2.58
C LEU A 28 -0.13 -7.50 3.65
N THR A 29 -1.16 -6.66 3.82
CA THR A 29 -1.13 -5.59 4.84
C THR A 29 -1.03 -6.11 6.26
N THR A 30 -1.57 -7.31 6.54
CA THR A 30 -1.42 -7.99 7.83
C THR A 30 0.02 -8.48 8.05
N GLN A 31 0.66 -9.06 7.03
CA GLN A 31 2.07 -9.45 7.09
C GLN A 31 3.01 -8.25 7.25
N LEU A 32 2.74 -7.14 6.56
CA LEU A 32 3.49 -5.90 6.75
C LEU A 32 3.31 -5.36 8.19
N SER A 33 2.11 -5.48 8.75
CA SER A 33 1.81 -5.03 10.11
C SER A 33 2.38 -5.93 11.21
N SER A 34 2.70 -7.20 10.92
CA SER A 34 3.28 -8.13 11.90
C SER A 34 4.76 -7.87 12.17
N TYR A 35 5.44 -7.13 11.30
CA TYR A 35 6.77 -6.64 11.58
C TYR A 35 6.70 -5.45 12.55
N GLU A 36 7.40 -5.58 13.68
CA GLU A 36 7.62 -4.51 14.63
C GLU A 36 8.96 -3.83 14.29
N PRO A 37 8.95 -2.57 13.81
CA PRO A 37 10.19 -1.84 13.53
C PRO A 37 11.02 -1.67 14.80
N LYS A 38 12.34 -1.77 14.67
CA LYS A 38 13.25 -1.64 15.82
C LYS A 38 13.24 -0.24 16.43
N HIS A 39 12.95 0.76 15.60
CA HIS A 39 12.83 2.14 16.03
C HIS A 39 11.39 2.60 15.77
N PRO A 40 10.67 3.10 16.78
CA PRO A 40 9.27 3.52 16.65
C PRO A 40 9.15 4.89 15.97
N LEU A 41 9.83 5.09 14.83
CA LEU A 41 9.72 6.30 14.03
C LEU A 41 8.40 6.35 13.24
N GLY A 42 7.67 5.24 13.16
CA GLY A 42 6.36 5.14 12.54
C GLY A 42 5.40 4.26 13.32
N GLU A 43 4.29 4.84 13.75
CA GLU A 43 3.17 4.13 14.37
C GLU A 43 2.29 3.50 13.31
N MET A 44 2.06 4.21 12.20
CA MET A 44 1.12 3.82 11.16
C MET A 44 1.57 4.29 9.77
N VAL A 45 1.35 3.45 8.76
CA VAL A 45 1.39 3.79 7.33
C VAL A 45 0.02 3.50 6.73
N THR A 46 -0.60 4.53 6.17
CA THR A 46 -1.88 4.46 5.49
C THR A 46 -1.69 4.78 4.02
N VAL A 47 -2.13 3.89 3.14
CA VAL A 47 -2.16 4.12 1.71
C VAL A 47 -3.61 4.30 1.29
N ILE A 48 -3.91 5.45 0.68
CA ILE A 48 -5.21 5.81 0.14
C ILE A 48 -5.07 5.95 -1.37
N VAL A 49 -5.81 5.16 -2.13
CA VAL A 49 -5.81 5.21 -3.60
C VAL A 49 -7.14 5.76 -4.09
N THR A 50 -7.14 6.69 -5.05
CA THR A 50 -8.35 7.25 -5.65
C THR A 50 -8.27 7.23 -7.16
N ASP A 51 -9.41 7.05 -7.82
CA ASP A 51 -9.58 7.14 -9.28
C ASP A 51 -9.99 8.54 -9.77
N THR A 52 -10.27 9.45 -8.85
CA THR A 52 -10.54 10.85 -9.15
C THR A 52 -9.28 11.63 -9.55
N GLU A 53 -8.11 11.07 -9.26
CA GLU A 53 -6.79 11.59 -9.62
C GLU A 53 -6.08 10.59 -10.54
N ARG A 54 -5.24 11.09 -11.45
CA ARG A 54 -4.54 10.24 -12.44
C ARG A 54 -3.29 9.58 -11.88
N ASP A 55 -2.78 8.60 -12.63
CA ASP A 55 -1.47 8.01 -12.39
C ASP A 55 -0.40 9.13 -12.28
N GLY A 56 0.41 9.05 -11.22
CA GLY A 56 1.43 10.06 -10.91
C GLY A 56 1.00 11.09 -9.85
N TYR A 57 -0.29 11.20 -9.52
CA TYR A 57 -0.69 11.96 -8.33
C TYR A 57 -0.15 11.27 -7.07
N PHE A 58 0.57 12.05 -6.26
CA PHE A 58 1.14 11.62 -4.99
C PHE A 58 1.05 12.77 -3.99
N ARG A 59 0.48 12.50 -2.82
CA ARG A 59 0.46 13.44 -1.70
C ARG A 59 0.79 12.70 -0.42
N GLU A 60 1.67 13.27 0.39
CA GLU A 60 1.95 12.81 1.74
C GLU A 60 1.27 13.74 2.74
N ASP A 61 0.60 13.16 3.74
CA ASP A 61 0.08 13.85 4.91
C ASP A 61 0.53 13.08 6.16
N SER A 62 1.67 13.49 6.69
CA SER A 62 2.35 12.80 7.79
C SER A 62 2.39 13.68 9.03
N LYS A 63 1.95 13.13 10.16
CA LYS A 63 1.93 13.83 11.44
C LYS A 63 2.19 12.86 12.58
N ASP A 64 3.10 13.25 13.49
CA ASP A 64 3.36 12.56 14.75
C ASP A 64 3.61 11.04 14.61
N GLY A 65 4.34 10.63 13.56
CA GLY A 65 4.64 9.21 13.30
C GLY A 65 3.52 8.42 12.61
N ALA A 66 2.40 9.06 12.26
CA ALA A 66 1.40 8.52 11.36
C ALA A 66 1.62 9.07 9.95
N PHE A 67 1.95 8.18 9.00
CA PHE A 67 2.21 8.52 7.60
C PHE A 67 1.01 8.16 6.74
N THR A 68 0.46 9.13 6.02
CA THR A 68 -0.63 8.88 5.07
C THR A 68 -0.19 9.27 3.67
N TYR A 69 -0.27 8.32 2.74
CA TYR A 69 0.08 8.52 1.33
C TYR A 69 -1.16 8.38 0.46
N PHE A 70 -1.42 9.40 -0.33
CA PHE A 70 -2.50 9.43 -1.32
C PHE A 70 -1.91 9.19 -2.71
N PHE A 71 -2.52 8.28 -3.46
CA PHE A 71 -2.15 7.96 -4.83
C PHE A 71 -3.35 8.11 -5.77
N GLY A 72 -3.10 8.68 -6.94
CA GLY A 72 -4.06 8.65 -8.05
C GLY A 72 -3.86 7.41 -8.90
N MET A 73 -4.95 6.91 -9.46
CA MET A 73 -4.98 5.69 -10.24
C MET A 73 -5.90 5.88 -11.45
N GLU A 74 -5.37 5.70 -12.65
CA GLU A 74 -6.20 5.62 -13.85
C GLU A 74 -7.14 4.40 -13.81
N ASP A 75 -8.19 4.44 -14.63
CA ASP A 75 -9.19 3.37 -14.74
C ASP A 75 -8.54 2.00 -15.02
N VAL A 76 -8.60 1.11 -14.02
CA VAL A 76 -8.17 -0.27 -14.12
C VAL A 76 -9.34 -1.19 -13.83
N HIS A 77 -9.68 -2.06 -14.78
CA HIS A 77 -10.85 -2.92 -14.67
C HIS A 77 -10.54 -4.41 -14.59
N ASP A 78 -9.29 -4.82 -14.79
CA ASP A 78 -8.85 -6.20 -14.60
C ASP A 78 -8.14 -6.41 -13.27
N GLU A 79 -8.30 -7.62 -12.71
CA GLU A 79 -7.80 -7.96 -11.38
C GLU A 79 -6.27 -7.98 -11.30
N ALA A 80 -5.58 -8.41 -12.36
CA ALA A 80 -4.12 -8.54 -12.36
C ALA A 80 -3.41 -7.18 -12.38
N SER A 81 -3.87 -6.26 -13.24
CA SER A 81 -3.37 -4.90 -13.30
C SER A 81 -3.66 -4.14 -12.00
N LEU A 82 -4.88 -4.28 -11.45
CA LEU A 82 -5.24 -3.61 -10.21
C LEU A 82 -4.38 -4.11 -9.05
N LYS A 83 -4.19 -5.43 -8.95
CA LYS A 83 -3.28 -6.05 -7.96
C LYS A 83 -1.87 -5.48 -8.06
N THR A 84 -1.34 -5.40 -9.27
CA THR A 84 0.01 -4.88 -9.52
C THR A 84 0.15 -3.42 -9.11
N LYS A 85 -0.84 -2.57 -9.43
CA LYS A 85 -0.86 -1.17 -9.01
C LYS A 85 -0.93 -1.03 -7.49
N LEU A 86 -1.87 -1.71 -6.84
CA LEU A 86 -2.05 -1.63 -5.38
C LEU A 86 -0.80 -2.12 -4.62
N PHE A 87 -0.15 -3.18 -5.11
CA PHE A 87 1.13 -3.64 -4.59
C PHE A 87 2.20 -2.56 -4.72
N GLY A 88 2.33 -1.96 -5.91
CA GLY A 88 3.31 -0.89 -6.17
C GLY A 88 3.10 0.34 -5.29
N TYR A 89 1.86 0.73 -5.01
CA TYR A 89 1.56 1.85 -4.10
C TYR A 89 1.96 1.54 -2.65
N LEU A 90 1.71 0.31 -2.17
CA LEU A 90 2.17 -0.14 -0.85
C LEU A 90 3.69 -0.13 -0.75
N GLU A 91 4.39 -0.65 -1.76
CA GLU A 91 5.85 -0.66 -1.82
C GLU A 91 6.41 0.76 -1.79
N THR A 92 5.89 1.64 -2.66
CA THR A 92 6.29 3.05 -2.72
C THR A 92 6.06 3.79 -1.40
N ALA A 93 4.91 3.58 -0.75
CA ALA A 93 4.59 4.21 0.53
C ALA A 93 5.60 3.81 1.62
N ILE A 94 5.97 2.53 1.71
CA ILE A 94 6.95 2.06 2.68
C ILE A 94 8.34 2.60 2.37
N GLU A 95 8.74 2.66 1.09
CA GLU A 95 10.02 3.25 0.68
C GLU A 95 10.13 4.73 1.01
N LYS A 96 9.02 5.48 0.90
CA LYS A 96 8.95 6.91 1.25
C LYS A 96 8.90 7.16 2.76
N THR A 97 8.44 6.17 3.54
CA THR A 97 8.35 6.31 4.99
C THR A 97 9.73 6.41 5.62
N ALA A 98 9.88 7.38 6.53
CA ALA A 98 11.12 7.64 7.26
C ALA A 98 11.42 6.53 8.29
N LEU A 99 11.87 5.39 7.79
CA LEU A 99 12.29 4.22 8.58
C LEU A 99 13.82 4.10 8.57
N THR A 100 14.35 3.28 9.47
CA THR A 100 15.77 2.93 9.40
C THR A 100 16.06 2.04 8.21
N ILE A 101 17.31 2.05 7.74
CA ILE A 101 17.77 1.17 6.64
C ILE A 101 17.44 -0.28 6.94
N SER A 102 17.66 -0.74 8.18
CA SER A 102 17.38 -2.12 8.58
C SER A 102 15.89 -2.47 8.54
N ASP A 103 15.00 -1.52 8.84
CA ASP A 103 13.56 -1.71 8.76
C ASP A 103 13.11 -1.74 7.28
N HIS A 104 13.66 -0.86 6.43
CA HIS A 104 13.41 -0.89 4.98
C HIS A 104 13.83 -2.21 4.36
N GLU A 105 15.00 -2.75 4.72
CA GLU A 105 15.44 -4.07 4.24
C GLU A 105 14.46 -5.19 4.63
N LYS A 106 13.93 -5.16 5.86
CA LYS A 106 12.92 -6.14 6.30
C LYS A 106 11.62 -6.03 5.50
N TYR A 107 11.13 -4.82 5.27
CA TYR A 107 9.95 -4.63 4.42
C TYR A 107 10.19 -5.07 2.97
N LYS A 108 11.36 -4.75 2.39
CA LYS A 108 11.75 -5.22 1.06
C LYS A 108 11.77 -6.75 0.96
N MET A 109 12.22 -7.44 2.01
CA MET A 109 12.16 -8.91 2.07
C MET A 109 10.70 -9.42 2.06
N ILE A 110 9.80 -8.81 2.83
CA ILE A 110 8.37 -9.17 2.86
C ILE A 110 7.76 -8.98 1.46
N PHE A 111 7.96 -7.82 0.83
CA PHE A 111 7.48 -7.55 -0.53
C PHE A 111 8.06 -8.54 -1.55
N SER A 112 9.37 -8.83 -1.47
CA SER A 112 10.03 -9.78 -2.38
C SER A 112 9.48 -11.20 -2.25
N GLN A 113 9.19 -11.64 -1.01
CA GLN A 113 8.59 -12.96 -0.78
C GLN A 113 7.17 -13.01 -1.33
N TRP A 114 6.35 -12.01 -1.00
CA TRP A 114 4.97 -11.93 -1.48
C TRP A 114 4.89 -11.93 -3.01
N LYS A 115 5.77 -11.16 -3.66
CA LYS A 115 5.85 -11.10 -5.12
C LYS A 115 6.14 -12.47 -5.75
N LYS A 116 6.96 -13.32 -5.12
CA LYS A 116 7.23 -14.68 -5.63
C LYS A 116 6.07 -15.65 -5.47
N GLU A 117 5.26 -15.46 -4.42
CA GLU A 117 4.17 -16.37 -4.07
C GLU A 117 2.85 -15.99 -4.77
N HIS A 118 2.66 -14.70 -5.07
CA HIS A 118 1.37 -14.15 -5.46
C HIS A 118 1.37 -13.38 -6.78
N MET A 119 2.51 -13.06 -7.38
CA MET A 119 2.60 -12.31 -8.66
C MET A 119 3.33 -13.09 -9.74
#